data_AF-A0A8T5UF41-F1
#
_entry.id   AF-A0A8T5UF41-F1
#
_cell.length_a   1.000
_cell.length_b   1.000
_cell.length_c   1.000
_cell.angle_alpha   90.00
_cell.angle_beta   90.00
_cell.angle_gamma   90.00
#
_symmetry.space_group_name_H-M   'P 1'
#
loop_
_entity.id
_entity.type
_entity.pdbx_description
1 polymer ?
#
loop_
_entity_poly.entity_id
_entity_poly.type
_entity_poly.pdbx_seq_one_letter_code
_entity_poly.pdbx_strand_id
1 'polypeptide(L)'
;MAAGKILSLLAGILTIVATFMLSWVSVSVPPTYYAYGIGIVKNLPAMFTDADALGVSLGVPGFAIYIIAGILIVFLLSGIFQLIGIKSRALAIIGSIFVLLIGIFTLLGVLNIVINIDWVTNIFGDSVPIIDGIIPYDLPLGPVSLGLYVLIAGGALGLIAGFMGRD
;
A
#
# COMPACT_ATOMS: atom_id res chain seq x y z
N MET A 1 17.72 -2.14 23.70
CA MET A 1 17.11 -2.90 22.59
C MET A 1 18.03 -2.73 21.38
N ALA A 2 18.49 -3.81 20.74
CA ALA A 2 19.42 -3.68 19.60
C ALA A 2 18.78 -2.88 18.46
N ALA A 3 19.59 -2.07 17.76
CA ALA A 3 19.13 -1.16 16.70
C ALA A 3 18.30 -1.89 15.62
N GLY A 4 18.68 -3.12 15.24
CA GLY A 4 17.93 -3.92 14.27
C GLY A 4 16.51 -4.30 14.71
N LYS A 5 16.22 -4.37 16.01
CA LYS A 5 14.86 -4.64 16.53
C LYS A 5 13.99 -3.38 16.45
N ILE A 6 14.57 -2.23 16.80
CA ILE A 6 13.88 -0.92 16.72
C ILE A 6 13.51 -0.62 15.27
N LEU A 7 14.46 -0.79 14.34
CA LEU A 7 14.21 -0.55 12.91
C LEU A 7 13.15 -1.50 12.34
N SER A 8 13.12 -2.76 12.78
CA SER A 8 12.08 -3.73 12.37
C SER A 8 10.68 -3.31 12.84
N LEU A 9 10.57 -2.80 14.07
CA LEU A 9 9.33 -2.28 14.63
C LEU A 9 8.86 -1.04 13.85
N LEU A 10 9.76 -0.06 13.64
CA LEU A 10 9.45 1.14 12.87
C LEU A 10 9.04 0.80 11.44
N ALA A 11 9.75 -0.11 10.79
CA ALA A 11 9.42 -0.58 9.45
C ALA A 11 7.98 -1.11 9.36
N GLY A 12 7.61 -2.03 10.26
CA GLY A 12 6.28 -2.61 10.26
C GLY A 12 5.18 -1.58 10.53
N ILE A 13 5.40 -0.66 11.47
CA ILE A 13 4.46 0.43 11.77
C ILE A 13 4.29 1.32 10.54
N LEU A 14 5.38 1.78 9.92
CA LEU A 14 5.35 2.67 8.78
C LEU A 14 4.66 2.01 7.58
N THR A 15 4.93 0.74 7.29
CA THR A 15 4.27 -0.01 6.22
C THR A 15 2.76 -0.11 6.46
N ILE A 16 2.33 -0.43 7.68
CA ILE A 16 0.90 -0.52 8.01
C ILE A 16 0.24 0.84 7.87
N VAL A 17 0.85 1.90 8.43
CA VAL A 17 0.32 3.26 8.33
C VAL A 17 0.24 3.70 6.86
N ALA A 18 1.29 3.48 6.07
CA ALA A 18 1.31 3.79 4.65
C ALA A 18 0.19 3.06 3.88
N THR A 19 -0.13 1.82 4.26
CA THR A 19 -1.22 1.06 3.65
C THR A 19 -2.55 1.79 3.77
N PHE A 20 -2.78 2.47 4.91
CA PHE A 20 -3.98 3.27 5.13
C PHE A 20 -3.90 4.67 4.53
N MET A 21 -2.70 5.17 4.24
CA MET A 21 -2.49 6.47 3.59
C MET A 21 -2.62 6.44 2.07
N LEU A 22 -2.50 5.27 1.45
CA LEU A 22 -2.65 5.11 0.01
C LEU A 22 -4.12 4.98 -0.39
N SER A 23 -4.47 5.64 -1.50
CA SER A 23 -5.67 5.32 -2.28
C SER A 23 -5.37 4.10 -3.14
N TRP A 24 -6.28 3.11 -3.16
CA TRP A 24 -6.07 1.83 -3.84
C TRP A 24 -6.90 1.68 -5.12
N VAL A 25 -7.88 2.56 -5.34
CA VAL A 25 -8.68 2.60 -6.56
C VAL A 25 -9.13 4.03 -6.83
N SER A 26 -8.91 4.48 -8.06
CA SER A 26 -9.57 5.62 -8.67
C SER A 26 -10.12 5.26 -10.03
N VAL A 27 -11.37 5.67 -10.28
CA VAL A 27 -12.07 5.35 -11.51
C VAL A 27 -12.61 6.63 -12.08
N SER A 28 -11.92 7.16 -13.09
CA SER A 28 -12.30 8.38 -13.83
C SER A 28 -13.51 8.18 -14.76
N VAL A 29 -14.59 7.55 -14.28
CA VAL A 29 -15.89 7.50 -14.96
C VAL A 29 -16.82 8.45 -14.21
N PRO A 30 -17.42 9.47 -14.85
CA PRO A 30 -18.31 10.40 -14.14
C PRO A 30 -19.58 9.70 -13.61
N PRO A 31 -19.90 9.81 -12.30
CA PRO A 31 -19.14 10.45 -11.22
C PRO A 31 -17.98 9.56 -10.73
N THR A 32 -16.79 10.15 -10.54
CA THR A 32 -15.58 9.42 -10.16
C THR A 32 -15.79 8.60 -8.89
N TYR A 33 -15.52 7.30 -8.95
CA TYR A 33 -15.59 6.41 -7.78
C TYR A 33 -14.20 6.09 -7.25
N TYR A 34 -14.09 6.01 -5.92
CA TYR A 34 -12.82 5.82 -5.23
C TYR A 34 -12.93 4.75 -4.14
N ALA A 35 -11.88 3.95 -3.96
CA ALA A 35 -11.75 3.02 -2.83
C ALA A 35 -10.46 3.32 -2.04
N TYR A 36 -10.59 3.62 -0.75
CA TYR A 36 -9.48 4.12 0.08
C TYR A 36 -9.44 3.59 1.53
N GLY A 37 -8.22 3.48 2.06
CA GLY A 37 -7.86 3.31 3.48
C GLY A 37 -8.65 2.28 4.30
N ILE A 38 -9.15 2.69 5.48
CA ILE A 38 -9.93 1.81 6.40
C ILE A 38 -11.22 1.31 5.74
N GLY A 39 -11.78 2.09 4.80
CA GLY A 39 -12.95 1.70 4.02
C GLY A 39 -12.71 0.41 3.24
N ILE A 40 -11.51 0.23 2.68
CA ILE A 40 -11.17 -1.03 1.99
C ILE A 40 -11.08 -2.19 2.97
N VAL A 41 -10.51 -2.03 4.16
CA VAL A 41 -10.48 -3.13 5.15
C VAL A 41 -11.91 -3.54 5.56
N LYS A 42 -12.81 -2.57 5.72
CA LYS A 42 -14.23 -2.84 6.00
C LYS A 42 -14.97 -3.49 4.83
N ASN A 43 -14.61 -3.10 3.61
CA ASN A 43 -15.20 -3.63 2.38
C ASN A 43 -14.47 -4.87 1.86
N LEU A 44 -13.41 -5.34 2.52
CA LEU A 44 -12.62 -6.47 2.08
C LEU A 44 -13.46 -7.74 1.89
N PRO A 45 -14.42 -8.09 2.79
CA PRO A 45 -15.34 -9.19 2.54
C PRO A 45 -16.20 -8.97 1.29
N ALA A 46 -16.73 -7.75 1.11
CA ALA A 46 -17.55 -7.38 -0.04
C ALA A 46 -16.75 -7.43 -1.37
N MET A 47 -15.44 -7.17 -1.32
CA MET A 47 -14.54 -7.34 -2.48
C MET A 47 -14.40 -8.80 -2.90
N PHE A 48 -14.70 -9.77 -2.01
CA PHE A 48 -14.72 -11.19 -2.36
C PHE A 48 -16.11 -11.72 -2.72
N THR A 49 -17.17 -11.18 -2.10
CA THR A 49 -18.56 -11.64 -2.29
C THR A 49 -19.30 -10.94 -3.42
N ASP A 50 -18.99 -9.65 -3.67
CA ASP A 50 -19.72 -8.76 -4.57
C ASP A 50 -18.79 -8.06 -5.58
N ALA A 51 -17.68 -8.72 -5.94
CA ALA A 51 -16.64 -8.16 -6.80
C ALA A 51 -17.16 -7.68 -8.16
N ASP A 52 -18.13 -8.37 -8.76
CA ASP A 52 -18.74 -7.97 -10.04
C ASP A 52 -19.58 -6.71 -9.89
N ALA A 53 -20.38 -6.60 -8.82
CA ALA A 53 -21.18 -5.41 -8.54
C ALA A 53 -20.29 -4.21 -8.21
N LEU A 54 -19.21 -4.43 -7.46
CA LEU A 54 -18.18 -3.42 -7.19
C LEU A 54 -17.42 -3.06 -8.47
N GLY A 55 -17.11 -4.02 -9.33
CA GLY A 55 -16.48 -3.76 -10.62
C GLY A 55 -17.34 -2.88 -11.51
N VAL A 56 -18.64 -3.18 -11.61
CA VAL A 56 -19.60 -2.36 -12.37
C VAL A 56 -19.72 -0.96 -11.80
N SER A 57 -19.84 -0.81 -10.48
CA SER A 57 -19.92 0.52 -9.86
C SER A 57 -18.63 1.32 -10.00
N LEU A 58 -17.49 0.63 -9.98
CA LEU A 58 -16.16 1.18 -10.16
C LEU A 58 -15.70 1.15 -11.62
N GLY A 59 -16.57 0.92 -12.62
CA GLY A 59 -16.18 0.95 -14.04
C GLY A 59 -14.96 0.08 -14.43
N VAL A 60 -14.61 -0.92 -13.61
CA VAL A 60 -13.47 -1.82 -13.80
C VAL A 60 -13.95 -3.26 -13.87
N PRO A 61 -13.22 -4.15 -14.55
CA PRO A 61 -13.56 -5.57 -14.52
C PRO A 61 -13.59 -6.10 -13.08
N GLY A 62 -14.57 -6.93 -12.73
CA GLY A 62 -14.67 -7.51 -11.38
C GLY A 62 -13.38 -8.23 -10.92
N PHE A 63 -12.63 -8.80 -11.87
CA PHE A 63 -11.34 -9.42 -11.57
C PHE A 63 -10.30 -8.45 -10.99
N ALA A 64 -10.35 -7.16 -11.37
CA ALA A 64 -9.45 -6.15 -10.85
C ALA A 64 -9.66 -5.92 -9.34
N ILE A 65 -10.90 -6.01 -8.87
CA ILE A 65 -11.26 -5.88 -7.45
C ILE A 65 -10.57 -6.95 -6.60
N TYR A 66 -10.51 -8.19 -7.08
CA TYR A 66 -9.77 -9.27 -6.40
C TYR A 66 -8.26 -9.00 -6.35
N ILE A 67 -7.68 -8.44 -7.42
CA ILE A 67 -6.25 -8.10 -7.46
C ILE A 67 -5.95 -7.03 -6.41
N ILE A 68 -6.75 -5.97 -6.34
CA ILE A 68 -6.58 -4.88 -5.37
C ILE A 68 -6.70 -5.43 -3.93
N ALA A 69 -7.70 -6.26 -3.65
CA ALA A 69 -7.86 -6.91 -2.36
C ALA A 69 -6.64 -7.77 -1.98
N GLY A 70 -6.13 -8.56 -2.94
CA GLY A 70 -4.93 -9.38 -2.76
C GLY A 70 -3.69 -8.55 -2.44
N ILE A 71 -3.47 -7.46 -3.18
CA ILE A 71 -2.35 -6.54 -2.94
C ILE A 71 -2.44 -5.92 -1.55
N LEU A 72 -3.61 -5.43 -1.13
CA LEU A 72 -3.80 -4.87 0.21
C LEU A 72 -3.46 -5.90 1.30
N ILE A 73 -3.92 -7.14 1.15
CA ILE A 73 -3.60 -8.23 2.08
C ILE A 73 -2.09 -8.46 2.14
N VAL A 74 -1.41 -8.48 0.99
CA VAL A 74 0.05 -8.63 0.93
C VAL A 74 0.77 -7.50 1.67
N PHE A 75 0.29 -6.26 1.55
CA PHE A 75 0.88 -5.13 2.28
C PHE A 75 0.70 -5.23 3.81
N LEU A 76 -0.52 -5.54 4.26
CA LEU A 76 -0.80 -5.74 5.67
C LEU A 76 0.04 -6.88 6.24
N LEU A 77 0.11 -8.02 5.53
CA LEU A 77 0.95 -9.15 5.91
C LEU A 77 2.44 -8.78 5.91
N SER A 78 2.89 -7.97 4.96
CA SER A 78 4.28 -7.52 4.91
C SER A 78 4.65 -6.64 6.11
N GLY A 79 3.77 -5.74 6.52
CA GLY A 79 3.93 -4.96 7.76
C GLY A 79 3.97 -5.87 8.99
N ILE A 80 3.09 -6.87 9.07
CA ILE A 80 3.11 -7.88 10.14
C ILE A 80 4.43 -8.67 10.13
N PHE A 81 4.93 -9.10 8.97
CA PHE A 81 6.20 -9.81 8.85
C PHE A 81 7.39 -8.94 9.29
N GLN A 82 7.37 -7.64 9.01
CA GLN A 82 8.35 -6.69 9.53
C GLN A 82 8.28 -6.54 11.05
N LEU A 83 7.08 -6.56 11.66
CA LEU A 83 6.93 -6.57 13.12
C LEU A 83 7.40 -7.87 13.77
N ILE A 84 7.00 -9.02 13.23
CA ILE A 84 7.53 -10.34 13.63
C ILE A 84 9.05 -10.41 13.40
N GLY A 85 9.52 -9.57 12.49
CA GLY A 85 10.91 -9.27 12.25
C GLY A 85 11.73 -9.08 13.52
N ILE A 86 11.18 -8.54 14.61
CA ILE A 86 11.88 -8.43 15.92
C ILE A 86 12.46 -9.78 16.39
N LYS A 87 11.78 -10.89 16.07
CA LYS A 87 12.18 -12.26 16.40
C LYS A 87 12.84 -13.01 15.24
N SER A 88 12.49 -12.71 13.99
CA SER A 88 12.99 -13.44 12.80
C SER A 88 13.60 -12.50 11.75
N ARG A 89 14.87 -12.67 11.40
CA ARG A 89 15.53 -11.85 10.35
C ARG A 89 14.93 -12.08 8.98
N ALA A 90 14.68 -13.35 8.65
CA ALA A 90 14.12 -13.72 7.36
C ALA A 90 12.76 -13.03 7.10
N LEU A 91 11.86 -13.00 8.10
CA LEU A 91 10.55 -12.38 7.94
C LEU A 91 10.64 -10.85 7.78
N ALA A 92 11.57 -10.19 8.49
CA ALA A 92 11.82 -8.76 8.30
C ALA A 92 12.24 -8.47 6.86
N ILE A 93 13.16 -9.27 6.31
CA ILE A 93 13.67 -9.11 4.94
C ILE A 93 12.55 -9.37 3.92
N ILE A 94 11.83 -10.49 4.04
CA ILE A 94 10.77 -10.86 3.10
C ILE A 94 9.68 -9.79 3.04
N GLY A 95 9.14 -9.37 4.19
CA GLY A 95 8.13 -8.31 4.23
C GLY A 95 8.64 -7.01 3.61
N SER A 96 9.91 -6.68 3.85
CA SER A 96 10.53 -5.48 3.28
C SER A 96 10.74 -5.53 1.78
N ILE A 97 11.10 -6.71 1.24
CA ILE A 97 11.25 -6.89 -0.21
C ILE A 97 9.91 -6.67 -0.91
N PHE A 98 8.82 -7.26 -0.40
CA PHE A 98 7.49 -7.04 -0.99
C PHE A 98 7.08 -5.57 -0.99
N VAL A 99 7.26 -4.90 0.16
CA VAL A 99 6.93 -3.48 0.31
C VAL A 99 7.76 -2.60 -0.63
N LEU A 100 9.07 -2.85 -0.71
CA LEU A 100 9.96 -2.09 -1.58
C LEU A 100 9.66 -2.34 -3.06
N LEU A 101 9.45 -3.59 -3.47
CA LEU A 101 9.14 -3.90 -4.86
C LEU A 101 7.89 -3.15 -5.29
N ILE A 102 6.78 -3.30 -4.57
CA ILE A 102 5.53 -2.66 -4.96
C ILE A 102 5.66 -1.13 -4.87
N GLY A 103 6.24 -0.59 -3.79
CA GLY A 103 6.44 0.85 -3.65
C GLY A 103 7.31 1.47 -4.76
N ILE A 104 8.40 0.80 -5.15
CA ILE A 104 9.26 1.25 -6.25
C ILE A 104 8.53 1.13 -7.59
N PHE A 105 7.84 0.02 -7.85
CA PHE A 105 7.06 -0.15 -9.09
C PHE A 105 5.98 0.93 -9.23
N THR A 106 5.27 1.24 -8.15
CA THR A 106 4.30 2.33 -8.11
C THR A 106 4.96 3.68 -8.38
N LEU A 107 6.10 3.98 -7.74
CA LEU A 107 6.83 5.23 -7.98
C LEU A 107 7.26 5.38 -9.44
N LEU A 108 7.81 4.31 -10.04
CA LEU A 108 8.22 4.31 -11.44
C LEU A 108 7.02 4.51 -12.39
N GLY A 109 5.84 4.01 -12.01
CA GLY A 109 4.59 4.22 -12.76
C GLY A 109 4.12 5.66 -12.72
N VAL A 110 4.06 6.25 -11.52
CA VAL A 110 3.63 7.66 -11.37
C VAL A 110 4.59 8.61 -12.12
N LEU A 111 5.88 8.29 -12.15
CA LEU A 111 6.88 9.06 -12.91
C LEU A 111 6.86 8.77 -14.43
N ASN A 112 5.94 7.94 -14.93
CA ASN A 112 5.85 7.53 -16.33
C ASN A 112 7.16 6.94 -16.90
N ILE A 113 7.97 6.31 -16.05
CA ILE A 113 9.24 5.67 -16.45
C ILE A 113 8.95 4.30 -17.05
N VAL A 114 7.97 3.58 -16.51
CA VAL A 114 7.52 2.29 -17.04
C VAL A 114 6.28 2.52 -17.89
N ILE A 115 6.34 2.07 -19.15
CA ILE A 115 5.27 2.24 -20.14
C ILE A 115 4.22 1.12 -19.93
N ASN A 116 2.93 1.43 -20.11
CA ASN A 116 1.77 0.52 -19.95
C ASN A 116 1.46 0.05 -18.51
N ILE A 117 1.70 0.90 -17.51
CA ILE A 117 1.23 0.65 -16.13
C ILE A 117 0.22 1.67 -15.62
N ASP A 118 -0.57 2.24 -16.54
CA ASP A 118 -1.64 3.19 -16.22
C ASP A 118 -2.66 2.61 -15.23
N TRP A 119 -2.83 1.28 -15.23
CA TRP A 119 -3.64 0.57 -14.24
C TRP A 119 -3.03 0.63 -12.82
N VAL A 120 -1.70 0.64 -12.68
CA VAL A 120 -0.99 0.80 -11.40
C VAL A 120 -1.17 2.23 -10.89
N THR A 121 -1.06 3.24 -11.76
CA THR A 121 -1.31 4.64 -11.34
C THR A 121 -2.76 4.88 -10.95
N ASN A 122 -3.72 4.27 -11.66
CA ASN A 122 -5.14 4.32 -11.28
C ASN A 122 -5.43 3.59 -9.97
N ILE A 123 -4.67 2.53 -9.66
CA ILE A 123 -4.75 1.80 -8.39
C ILE A 123 -4.00 2.55 -7.28
N PHE A 124 -2.94 3.31 -7.52
CA PHE A 124 -2.07 3.80 -6.45
C PHE A 124 -1.83 5.32 -6.40
N GLY A 125 -2.55 6.12 -7.18
CA GLY A 125 -2.09 7.48 -7.51
C GLY A 125 -3.08 8.62 -7.40
N ASP A 126 -4.32 8.41 -6.96
CA ASP A 126 -5.35 9.46 -7.07
C ASP A 126 -5.73 10.11 -5.74
N SER A 127 -5.84 11.43 -5.82
CA SER A 127 -5.69 12.38 -4.71
C SER A 127 -7.01 12.82 -4.09
N VAL A 128 -7.82 11.90 -3.54
CA VAL A 128 -9.15 12.23 -3.00
C VAL A 128 -9.42 11.63 -1.60
N PRO A 129 -10.15 12.34 -0.69
CA PRO A 129 -10.19 12.05 0.75
C PRO A 129 -10.89 10.73 1.16
N ILE A 130 -10.50 10.18 2.32
CA ILE A 130 -11.11 8.97 2.93
C ILE A 130 -12.55 9.21 3.40
N ILE A 131 -12.82 10.45 3.84
CA ILE A 131 -14.14 10.94 4.23
C ILE A 131 -14.23 12.33 3.62
N ASP A 132 -15.22 12.53 2.74
CA ASP A 132 -15.46 13.79 2.07
C ASP A 132 -15.55 14.93 3.11
N GLY A 133 -14.68 15.94 2.97
CA GLY A 133 -14.65 17.12 3.84
C GLY A 133 -14.00 17.00 5.24
N ILE A 134 -13.44 15.84 5.64
CA ILE A 134 -12.86 15.70 7.01
C ILE A 134 -11.35 15.43 7.02
N ILE A 135 -10.84 14.48 6.23
CA ILE A 135 -9.40 14.11 6.23
C ILE A 135 -8.91 13.71 4.83
N PRO A 136 -8.12 14.55 4.12
CA PRO A 136 -7.39 14.11 2.94
C PRO A 136 -6.20 13.22 3.35
N TYR A 137 -6.10 12.01 2.78
CA TYR A 137 -4.97 11.10 3.07
C TYR A 137 -3.92 11.02 1.97
N ASP A 138 -4.28 11.38 0.74
CA ASP A 138 -3.27 11.78 -0.20
C ASP A 138 -2.83 13.20 0.17
N LEU A 139 -1.77 13.28 0.98
CA LEU A 139 -0.99 14.49 1.12
C LEU A 139 -0.03 14.52 -0.08
N PRO A 140 -0.34 15.26 -1.15
CA PRO A 140 0.54 15.32 -2.30
C PRO A 140 1.86 15.93 -1.86
N LEU A 141 2.96 15.23 -2.15
CA LEU A 141 4.30 15.68 -1.87
C LEU A 141 5.11 15.66 -3.17
N GLY A 142 4.92 16.70 -3.97
CA GLY A 142 5.43 16.75 -5.34
C GLY A 142 4.56 15.89 -6.28
N PRO A 143 5.15 15.02 -7.12
CA PRO A 143 4.39 14.22 -8.09
C PRO A 143 3.73 12.97 -7.49
N VAL A 144 3.94 12.68 -6.21
CA VAL A 144 3.50 11.43 -5.55
C VAL A 144 2.92 11.71 -4.16
N SER A 145 2.17 10.74 -3.64
CA SER A 145 1.57 10.80 -2.30
C SER A 145 2.61 10.62 -1.19
N LEU A 146 2.39 11.30 -0.05
CA LEU A 146 3.15 11.05 1.18
C LEU A 146 3.11 9.56 1.59
N GLY A 147 1.96 8.91 1.38
CA GLY A 147 1.80 7.48 1.65
C GLY A 147 2.83 6.62 0.92
N LEU A 148 3.15 6.92 -0.33
CA LEU A 148 4.15 6.19 -1.11
C LEU A 148 5.57 6.37 -0.55
N TYR A 149 5.93 7.57 -0.11
CA TYR A 149 7.21 7.80 0.55
C TYR A 149 7.33 7.06 1.88
N VAL A 150 6.27 7.09 2.69
CA VAL A 150 6.23 6.37 3.97
C VAL A 150 6.34 4.86 3.73
N LEU A 151 5.70 4.35 2.67
CA LEU A 151 5.78 2.95 2.28
C LEU A 151 7.21 2.53 1.93
N ILE A 152 7.88 3.28 1.05
CA ILE A 152 9.26 3.02 0.63
C ILE A 152 10.21 3.13 1.83
N ALA A 153 10.02 4.15 2.69
CA ALA A 153 10.80 4.31 3.91
C ALA A 153 10.62 3.10 4.86
N GLY A 154 9.39 2.64 5.07
CA GLY A 154 9.10 1.43 5.86
C GLY A 154 9.79 0.19 5.29
N GLY A 155 9.71 -0.01 3.98
CA GLY A 155 10.42 -1.09 3.28
C GLY A 155 11.94 -1.01 3.45
N ALA A 156 12.54 0.17 3.26
CA ALA A 156 13.98 0.36 3.39
C ALA A 156 14.48 0.10 4.81
N LEU A 157 13.77 0.64 5.81
CA LEU A 157 14.10 0.42 7.22
C LEU A 157 14.00 -1.04 7.61
N GLY A 158 13.01 -1.78 7.11
CA GLY A 158 12.86 -3.19 7.41
C GLY A 158 13.94 -4.06 6.76
N LEU A 159 14.43 -3.66 5.58
CA LEU A 159 15.55 -4.33 4.93
C LEU A 159 16.85 -4.10 5.70
N ILE A 160 17.13 -2.85 6.10
CA ILE A 160 18.28 -2.50 6.95
C ILE A 160 18.19 -3.26 8.29
N ALA A 161 17.01 -3.31 8.90
CA ALA A 161 16.76 -4.05 10.14
C ALA A 161 17.04 -5.55 10.04
N GLY A 162 16.85 -6.13 8.85
CA GLY A 162 17.13 -7.53 8.56
C GLY A 162 18.61 -7.87 8.52
N PHE A 163 19.44 -6.93 8.03
CA PHE A 163 20.89 -7.07 7.93
C PHE A 163 21.65 -6.63 9.19
N MET A 164 21.09 -5.72 9.99
CA MET A 164 21.72 -5.26 11.22
C MET A 164 21.69 -6.31 12.34
N GLY A 165 22.75 -6.30 13.17
CA GLY A 165 22.83 -7.10 14.39
C GLY A 165 21.68 -6.83 15.36
N ARG A 166 21.21 -7.87 16.04
CA ARG A 166 20.00 -7.87 16.89
C ARG A 166 20.26 -8.24 18.35
N ASP A 167 21.53 -8.44 18.65
CA ASP A 167 22.07 -8.92 19.90
C ASP A 167 22.88 -7.79 20.54
#